data_AF-A0A7S1SAF6-F1
#
_entry.id   AF-A0A7S1SAF6-F1
#
_cell.length_a   1.000
_cell.length_b   1.000
_cell.length_c   1.000
_cell.angle_alpha   90.00
_cell.angle_beta   90.00
_cell.angle_gamma   90.00
#
_symmetry.space_group_name_H-M   'P 1'
#
loop_
_entity.id
_entity.type
_entity.pdbx_description
1 polymer ?
#
loop_
_entity_poly.entity_id
_entity_poly.type
_entity_poly.pdbx_seq_one_letter_code
_entity_poly.pdbx_strand_id
1 'polypeptide(L)'
;RLAASVAGWTSLPEENNKLHHVLCWWSVLDDVPLEVVRVLVFLVTHFRELGDAFNACDANKDGMLNHKEWVKKLQALNCAAGARLQREHQRDSPGPGSEFAAGPGTSHDQEEVLTAVYRFLDTSNDGDISKKEFEIFNAIWRELSQSMWELKMKLLHTFGSLEQAWATAELHEGEMPYSEFALLAGECQFDGPLKQIF
;
A
#
# COMPACT_ATOMS: atom_id res chain seq x y z
N ARG A 1 -18.92 16.40 -20.82
CA ARG A 1 -17.85 16.04 -21.79
C ARG A 1 -16.82 15.24 -21.01
N LEU A 2 -16.59 13.99 -21.39
CA LEU A 2 -15.71 13.06 -20.66
C LEU A 2 -14.24 13.53 -20.74
N ALA A 3 -13.43 13.21 -19.73
CA ALA A 3 -12.00 13.54 -19.67
C ALA A 3 -11.24 13.08 -20.93
N ALA A 4 -11.69 11.98 -21.55
CA ALA A 4 -11.21 11.46 -22.84
C ALA A 4 -11.21 12.52 -23.97
N SER A 5 -12.17 13.44 -23.98
CA SER A 5 -12.31 14.46 -25.02
C SER A 5 -11.44 15.71 -24.83
N VAL A 6 -10.86 15.91 -23.64
CA VAL A 6 -10.08 17.13 -23.31
C VAL A 6 -8.59 16.83 -23.17
N ALA A 7 -8.22 15.60 -22.79
CA ALA A 7 -6.83 15.24 -22.47
C ALA A 7 -6.11 14.40 -23.54
N GLY A 8 -6.67 14.20 -24.74
CA GLY A 8 -5.95 13.60 -25.87
C GLY A 8 -5.82 12.08 -25.85
N TRP A 9 -6.65 11.37 -25.08
CA TRP A 9 -6.65 9.91 -24.99
C TRP A 9 -7.48 9.29 -26.13
N THR A 10 -7.03 9.48 -27.39
CA THR A 10 -7.76 9.00 -28.58
C THR A 10 -7.71 7.48 -28.77
N SER A 11 -6.91 6.76 -27.97
CA SER A 11 -6.75 5.31 -28.02
C SER A 11 -7.62 4.53 -27.01
N LEU A 12 -8.35 5.22 -26.12
CA LEU A 12 -9.24 4.53 -25.20
C LEU A 12 -10.50 4.06 -25.95
N PRO A 13 -10.90 2.78 -25.82
CA PRO A 13 -12.15 2.30 -26.40
C PRO A 13 -13.33 3.15 -25.94
N GLU A 14 -14.35 3.41 -26.76
CA GLU A 14 -15.55 4.12 -26.27
C GLU A 14 -16.50 3.20 -25.49
N GLU A 15 -16.32 1.89 -25.65
CA GLU A 15 -17.17 0.86 -25.08
C GLU A 15 -16.70 0.53 -23.65
N ASN A 16 -17.59 0.71 -22.67
CA ASN A 16 -17.26 0.64 -21.23
C ASN A 16 -16.64 -0.72 -20.84
N ASN A 17 -17.13 -1.82 -21.43
CA ASN A 17 -16.60 -3.17 -21.23
C ASN A 17 -15.17 -3.37 -21.77
N LYS A 18 -14.71 -2.57 -22.74
CA LYS A 18 -13.34 -2.60 -23.26
C LYS A 18 -12.42 -1.65 -22.50
N LEU A 19 -12.95 -0.61 -21.87
CA LEU A 19 -12.19 0.26 -20.95
C LEU A 19 -11.54 -0.59 -19.85
N HIS A 20 -12.27 -1.50 -19.22
CA HIS A 20 -11.81 -2.33 -18.10
C HIS A 20 -10.50 -3.09 -18.36
N HIS A 21 -10.25 -3.50 -19.61
CA HIS A 21 -9.02 -4.24 -19.96
C HIS A 21 -7.83 -3.33 -20.23
N VAL A 22 -8.07 -2.06 -20.55
CA VAL A 22 -7.04 -1.06 -20.88
C VAL A 22 -6.69 -0.20 -19.67
N LEU A 23 -7.64 -0.09 -18.74
CA LEU A 23 -7.58 0.75 -17.57
C LEU A 23 -7.58 -0.11 -16.30
N CYS A 24 -6.41 -0.65 -15.96
CA CYS A 24 -6.14 -1.09 -14.59
C CYS A 24 -5.63 0.14 -13.83
N TRP A 25 -6.53 0.89 -13.20
CA TRP A 25 -6.22 2.14 -12.48
C TRP A 25 -5.28 1.93 -11.26
N TRP A 26 -4.80 0.70 -11.07
CA TRP A 26 -4.09 0.24 -9.89
C TRP A 26 -3.00 -0.80 -10.19
N SER A 27 -2.72 -1.13 -11.46
CA SER A 27 -1.61 -2.04 -11.80
C SER A 27 -0.28 -1.52 -11.27
N VAL A 28 -0.18 -0.20 -11.03
CA VAL A 28 0.99 0.44 -10.44
C VAL A 28 1.29 -0.11 -9.04
N LEU A 29 0.29 -0.59 -8.29
CA LEU A 29 0.49 -1.18 -6.96
C LEU A 29 0.74 -2.68 -7.01
N ASP A 30 0.28 -3.39 -8.06
CA ASP A 30 0.58 -4.81 -8.24
C ASP A 30 2.10 -5.06 -8.39
N ASP A 31 2.82 -4.07 -8.93
CA ASP A 31 4.27 -4.11 -9.09
C ASP A 31 5.05 -3.60 -7.86
N VAL A 32 4.37 -3.05 -6.85
CA VAL A 32 5.01 -2.54 -5.62
C VAL A 32 5.08 -3.65 -4.59
N PRO A 33 6.28 -4.05 -4.12
CA PRO A 33 6.40 -5.06 -3.08
C PRO A 33 5.63 -4.68 -1.81
N LEU A 34 5.02 -5.66 -1.16
CA LEU A 34 4.20 -5.44 0.04
C LEU A 34 4.99 -4.77 1.17
N GLU A 35 6.28 -5.11 1.30
CA GLU A 35 7.21 -4.48 2.23
C GLU A 35 7.30 -2.97 2.03
N VAL A 36 7.32 -2.52 0.76
CA VAL A 36 7.40 -1.11 0.38
C VAL A 36 6.13 -0.39 0.81
N VAL A 37 4.96 -0.97 0.56
CA VAL A 37 3.68 -0.39 0.99
C VAL A 37 3.60 -0.31 2.53
N ARG A 38 4.03 -1.35 3.24
CA ARG A 38 4.03 -1.37 4.71
C ARG A 38 4.90 -0.27 5.29
N VAL A 39 6.14 -0.13 4.79
CA VAL A 39 7.03 0.95 5.23
C VAL A 39 6.44 2.31 4.85
N LEU A 40 5.89 2.47 3.65
CA LEU A 40 5.25 3.72 3.24
C LEU A 40 4.11 4.13 4.18
N VAL A 41 3.19 3.21 4.49
CA VAL A 41 2.08 3.44 5.44
C VAL A 41 2.62 3.83 6.82
N PHE A 42 3.68 3.18 7.29
CA PHE A 42 4.36 3.58 8.52
C PHE A 42 4.90 5.02 8.43
N LEU A 43 5.55 5.40 7.34
CA LEU A 43 6.12 6.74 7.20
C LEU A 43 5.04 7.83 7.19
N VAL A 44 3.96 7.65 6.43
CA VAL A 44 2.88 8.67 6.35
C VAL A 44 2.04 8.78 7.62
N THR A 45 2.10 7.78 8.51
CA THR A 45 1.43 7.82 9.83
C THR A 45 2.32 8.45 10.90
N HIS A 46 3.65 8.37 10.76
CA HIS A 46 4.61 8.90 11.74
C HIS A 46 5.15 10.29 11.38
N PHE A 47 5.10 10.66 10.11
CA PHE A 47 5.60 11.93 9.59
C PHE A 47 4.49 12.67 8.86
N ARG A 48 4.48 14.00 9.01
CA ARG A 48 3.50 14.86 8.33
C ARG A 48 3.73 14.88 6.82
N GLU A 49 5.00 14.94 6.41
CA GLU A 49 5.42 14.93 5.02
C GLU A 49 6.54 13.88 4.83
N LEU A 50 6.57 13.21 3.68
CA LEU A 50 7.63 12.23 3.38
C LEU A 50 9.03 12.89 3.31
N GLY A 51 9.09 14.18 3.00
CA GLY A 51 10.34 14.94 3.11
C GLY A 51 10.88 15.02 4.55
N ASP A 52 10.01 15.10 5.55
CA ASP A 52 10.39 15.07 6.96
C ASP A 52 10.94 13.69 7.35
N ALA A 53 10.35 12.62 6.81
CA ALA A 53 10.84 11.25 7.01
C ALA A 53 12.27 11.08 6.46
N PHE A 54 12.53 11.58 5.24
CA PHE A 54 13.87 11.58 4.65
C PHE A 54 14.85 12.33 5.56
N ASN A 55 14.55 13.58 5.90
CA ASN A 55 15.41 14.41 6.73
C ASN A 55 15.64 13.83 8.14
N ALA A 56 14.69 13.06 8.67
CA ALA A 56 14.83 12.39 9.96
C ALA A 56 15.75 11.15 9.90
N CYS A 57 15.84 10.51 8.72
CA CYS A 57 16.75 9.39 8.46
C CYS A 57 18.16 9.86 8.08
N ASP A 58 18.28 11.01 7.40
CA ASP A 58 19.53 11.65 6.97
C ASP A 58 20.28 12.22 8.19
N ALA A 59 21.03 11.35 8.87
CA ALA A 59 21.66 11.67 10.14
C ALA A 59 22.89 12.58 9.97
N ASN A 60 23.64 12.39 8.89
CA ASN A 60 24.83 13.20 8.57
C ASN A 60 24.49 14.49 7.80
N LYS A 61 23.27 14.62 7.26
CA LYS A 61 22.74 15.77 6.50
C LYS A 61 23.46 16.00 5.17
N ASP A 62 23.91 14.94 4.51
CA ASP A 62 24.56 15.02 3.20
C ASP A 62 23.54 15.05 2.04
N GLY A 63 22.26 14.86 2.33
CA GLY A 63 21.19 14.84 1.34
C GLY A 63 21.01 13.49 0.65
N MET A 64 21.68 12.45 1.14
CA MET A 64 21.57 11.06 0.72
C MET A 64 21.24 10.18 1.94
N LEU A 65 20.73 8.98 1.72
CA LEU A 65 20.51 7.99 2.78
C LEU A 65 21.29 6.72 2.46
N ASN A 66 22.35 6.44 3.21
CA ASN A 66 22.96 5.12 3.13
C ASN A 66 22.12 4.06 3.87
N HIS A 67 22.37 2.80 3.55
CA HIS A 67 21.66 1.65 4.13
C HIS A 67 21.66 1.64 5.66
N LYS A 68 22.79 2.01 6.28
CA LYS A 68 22.95 2.00 7.73
C LYS A 68 22.09 3.06 8.41
N GLU A 69 22.02 4.27 7.87
CA GLU A 69 21.16 5.35 8.37
C GLU A 69 19.69 4.98 8.26
N TRP A 70 19.28 4.48 7.09
CA TRP A 70 17.94 4.00 6.81
C TRP A 70 17.48 2.93 7.81
N VAL A 71 18.22 1.82 7.90
CA VAL A 71 17.85 0.68 8.76
C VAL A 71 17.88 1.10 10.23
N LYS A 72 18.97 1.73 10.69
CA LYS A 72 19.12 2.11 12.10
C LYS A 72 18.00 3.05 12.55
N LYS A 73 17.65 4.05 11.73
CA LYS A 73 16.62 5.02 12.09
C LYS A 73 15.24 4.36 12.16
N LEU A 74 14.88 3.56 11.15
CA LEU A 74 13.56 2.94 11.09
C LEU A 74 13.37 1.82 12.12
N GLN A 75 14.42 1.06 12.42
CA GLN A 75 14.40 0.12 13.55
C GLN A 75 14.21 0.83 14.89
N ALA A 76 14.89 1.98 15.10
CA ALA A 76 14.71 2.76 16.32
C ALA A 76 13.29 3.32 16.49
N LEU A 77 12.55 3.51 15.39
CA LEU A 77 11.14 3.88 15.38
C LEU A 77 10.19 2.67 15.40
N ASN A 78 10.73 1.45 15.49
CA ASN A 78 9.99 0.20 15.48
C ASN A 78 9.17 -0.03 14.20
N CYS A 79 9.65 0.50 13.06
CA CYS A 79 9.06 0.27 11.74
C CYS A 79 9.10 -1.23 11.40
N ALA A 80 8.02 -1.74 10.80
CA ALA A 80 7.85 -3.15 10.42
C ALA A 80 7.88 -4.17 11.58
N ALA A 81 7.69 -3.74 12.83
CA ALA A 81 7.47 -4.65 13.95
C ALA A 81 6.21 -5.51 13.72
N GLY A 82 6.36 -6.85 13.79
CA GLY A 82 5.21 -7.77 13.70
C GLY A 82 4.80 -8.20 12.28
N ALA A 83 5.61 -7.93 11.25
CA ALA A 83 5.29 -8.23 9.84
C ALA A 83 5.10 -9.72 9.45
N ARG A 84 5.14 -10.66 10.41
CA ARG A 84 5.06 -12.12 10.16
C ARG A 84 3.69 -12.59 9.64
N LEU A 85 2.66 -11.75 9.68
CA LEU A 85 1.26 -12.14 9.58
C LEU A 85 0.76 -12.78 8.27
N GLN A 86 1.56 -12.98 7.21
CA GLN A 86 1.01 -13.48 5.93
C GLN A 86 1.73 -14.59 5.18
N ARG A 87 2.92 -15.03 5.60
CA ARG A 87 3.52 -16.23 4.97
C ARG A 87 2.80 -17.54 5.35
N GLU A 88 1.91 -17.52 6.33
CA GLU A 88 1.22 -18.72 6.83
C GLU A 88 -0.02 -19.11 6.02
N HIS A 89 -0.62 -18.21 5.23
CA HIS A 89 -1.80 -18.57 4.40
C HIS A 89 -1.48 -19.30 3.09
N GLN A 90 -0.21 -19.59 2.81
CA GLN A 90 0.20 -20.38 1.63
C GLN A 90 0.73 -21.78 1.99
N ARG A 91 0.54 -22.22 3.25
CA ARG A 91 0.80 -23.61 3.67
C ARG A 91 -0.52 -24.29 4.02
N ASP A 92 -1.27 -24.70 3.00
CA ASP A 92 -2.40 -25.62 3.12
C ASP A 92 -1.93 -27.00 3.61
N SER A 93 -1.65 -27.12 4.90
CA SER A 93 -1.46 -28.40 5.58
C SER A 93 -2.03 -28.31 7.00
N PRO A 94 -3.17 -28.98 7.27
CA PRO A 94 -3.83 -28.91 8.56
C PRO A 94 -3.06 -29.75 9.59
N GLY A 95 -2.26 -29.07 10.41
CA GLY A 95 -1.69 -29.62 11.64
C GLY A 95 -2.49 -29.12 12.85
N PRO A 96 -3.10 -30.00 13.68
CA PRO A 96 -3.87 -29.56 14.83
C PRO A 96 -2.95 -29.20 16.01
N GLY A 97 -3.07 -27.96 16.50
CA GLY A 97 -2.80 -27.66 17.92
C GLY A 97 -1.60 -26.78 18.25
N SER A 98 -1.25 -25.77 17.44
CA SER A 98 -0.25 -24.76 17.87
C SER A 98 -0.93 -23.44 18.20
N GLU A 99 -1.15 -23.20 19.50
CA GLU A 99 -1.46 -21.88 20.07
C GLU A 99 -0.27 -20.94 19.81
N PHE A 100 -0.28 -20.25 18.68
CA PHE A 100 0.73 -19.25 18.34
C PHE A 100 0.45 -17.96 19.11
N ALA A 101 1.08 -17.83 20.29
CA ALA A 101 1.34 -16.52 20.85
C ALA A 101 2.18 -15.73 19.84
N ALA A 102 1.62 -14.65 19.30
CA ALA A 102 2.32 -13.73 18.41
C ALA A 102 3.47 -13.06 19.19
N GLY A 103 4.63 -13.71 19.16
CA GLY A 103 5.85 -13.15 19.73
C GLY A 103 6.22 -11.86 18.98
N PRO A 104 6.81 -10.86 19.67
CA PRO A 104 7.35 -9.68 19.01
C PRO A 104 8.31 -10.13 17.90
N GLY A 105 8.09 -9.65 16.68
CA GLY A 105 8.94 -9.96 15.52
C GLY A 105 10.40 -9.70 15.86
N THR A 106 11.30 -10.56 15.39
CA THR A 106 12.73 -10.41 15.72
C THR A 106 13.30 -9.20 14.99
N SER A 107 14.34 -8.54 15.52
CA SER A 107 14.95 -7.39 14.83
C SER A 107 15.53 -7.77 13.46
N HIS A 108 15.83 -9.06 13.27
CA HIS A 108 16.28 -9.61 12.00
C HIS A 108 15.18 -9.53 10.93
N ASP A 109 13.92 -9.83 11.28
CA ASP A 109 12.80 -9.75 10.35
C ASP A 109 12.57 -8.30 9.88
N GLN A 110 12.73 -7.34 10.80
CA GLN A 110 12.66 -5.90 10.46
C GLN A 110 13.79 -5.51 9.51
N GLU A 111 15.01 -5.97 9.76
CA GLU A 111 16.17 -5.64 8.92
C GLU A 111 16.02 -6.15 7.49
N GLU A 112 15.49 -7.37 7.30
CA GLU A 112 15.21 -7.93 5.98
C GLU A 112 14.19 -7.08 5.21
N VAL A 113 13.07 -6.72 5.84
CA VAL A 113 12.03 -5.87 5.24
C VAL A 113 12.61 -4.51 4.87
N LEU A 114 13.30 -3.85 5.79
CA LEU A 114 13.88 -2.53 5.55
C LEU A 114 14.95 -2.56 4.46
N THR A 115 15.72 -3.64 4.37
CA THR A 115 16.72 -3.85 3.32
C THR A 115 16.07 -4.08 1.96
N ALA A 116 14.95 -4.82 1.90
CA ALA A 116 14.20 -5.01 0.66
C ALA A 116 13.65 -3.67 0.15
N VAL A 117 13.07 -2.85 1.03
CA VAL A 117 12.58 -1.51 0.68
C VAL A 117 13.73 -0.58 0.28
N TYR A 118 14.87 -0.65 0.97
CA TYR A 118 16.06 0.12 0.59
C TYR A 118 16.47 -0.13 -0.85
N ARG A 119 16.61 -1.42 -1.24
CA ARG A 119 16.97 -1.83 -2.60
C ARG A 119 15.93 -1.44 -3.64
N PHE A 120 14.66 -1.39 -3.26
CA PHE A 120 13.60 -0.92 -4.14
C PHE A 120 13.74 0.57 -4.46
N LEU A 121 14.15 1.38 -3.48
CA LEU A 121 14.32 2.83 -3.64
C LEU A 121 15.65 3.20 -4.32
N ASP A 122 16.72 2.45 -4.08
CA ASP A 122 18.05 2.63 -4.71
C ASP A 122 18.03 2.17 -6.17
N THR A 123 17.34 2.94 -7.02
CA THR A 123 17.20 2.64 -8.44
C THR A 123 18.50 2.80 -9.22
N SER A 124 19.41 3.66 -8.73
CA SER A 124 20.71 3.89 -9.34
C SER A 124 21.73 2.79 -9.03
N ASN A 125 21.52 2.01 -7.96
CA ASN A 125 22.42 1.00 -7.41
C ASN A 125 23.80 1.59 -7.03
N ASP A 126 23.85 2.86 -6.63
CA ASP A 126 25.08 3.49 -6.14
C ASP A 126 25.33 3.25 -4.64
N GLY A 127 24.35 2.65 -3.96
CA GLY A 127 24.42 2.32 -2.56
C GLY A 127 23.93 3.43 -1.64
N ASP A 128 23.36 4.51 -2.17
CA ASP A 128 22.79 5.63 -1.43
C ASP A 128 21.42 6.03 -2.03
N ILE A 129 20.41 6.33 -1.20
CA ILE A 129 19.11 6.82 -1.69
C ILE A 129 19.13 8.33 -1.73
N SER A 130 19.07 8.89 -2.94
CA SER A 130 18.90 10.33 -3.12
C SER A 130 17.49 10.82 -2.78
N LYS A 131 17.33 12.12 -2.52
CA LYS A 131 15.99 12.72 -2.35
C LYS A 131 15.05 12.43 -3.53
N LYS A 132 15.59 12.43 -4.75
CA LYS A 132 14.82 12.17 -5.97
C LYS A 132 14.33 10.72 -6.03
N GLU A 133 15.16 9.76 -5.63
CA GLU A 133 14.75 8.36 -5.53
C GLU A 133 13.72 8.15 -4.43
N PHE A 134 13.88 8.86 -3.31
CA PHE A 134 12.89 8.83 -2.24
C PHE A 134 11.52 9.37 -2.65
N GLU A 135 11.45 10.27 -3.64
CA GLU A 135 10.18 10.76 -4.19
C GLU A 135 9.32 9.67 -4.83
N ILE A 136 9.86 8.49 -5.12
CA ILE A 136 9.07 7.31 -5.54
C ILE A 136 7.96 7.03 -4.52
N PHE A 137 8.23 7.18 -3.22
CA PHE A 137 7.18 7.04 -2.20
C PHE A 137 6.06 8.07 -2.33
N ASN A 138 6.36 9.31 -2.71
CA ASN A 138 5.31 10.30 -2.95
C ASN A 138 4.42 9.90 -4.12
N ALA A 139 5.01 9.32 -5.18
CA ALA A 139 4.23 8.83 -6.31
C ALA A 139 3.30 7.68 -5.88
N ILE A 140 3.82 6.66 -5.20
CA ILE A 140 3.04 5.52 -4.70
C ILE A 140 1.93 6.00 -3.75
N TRP A 141 2.24 6.92 -2.83
CA TRP A 141 1.26 7.45 -1.89
C TRP A 141 0.15 8.26 -2.54
N ARG A 142 0.46 9.03 -3.58
CA ARG A 142 -0.54 9.78 -4.34
C ARG A 142 -1.50 8.84 -5.04
N GLU A 143 -0.99 7.80 -5.68
CA GLU A 143 -1.84 6.77 -6.31
C GLU A 143 -2.73 6.07 -5.29
N LEU A 144 -2.17 5.61 -4.16
CA LEU A 144 -2.94 5.01 -3.05
C LEU A 144 -4.02 5.96 -2.51
N SER A 145 -3.68 7.23 -2.31
CA SER A 145 -4.62 8.24 -1.80
C SER A 145 -5.75 8.48 -2.78
N GLN A 146 -5.43 8.51 -4.08
CA GLN A 146 -6.42 8.64 -5.15
C GLN A 146 -7.37 7.43 -5.16
N SER A 147 -6.90 6.20 -4.92
CA SER A 147 -7.76 5.01 -4.83
C SER A 147 -8.74 5.11 -3.71
N MET A 148 -8.21 5.43 -2.53
CA MET A 148 -9.03 5.52 -1.34
C MET A 148 -10.10 6.59 -1.52
N TRP A 149 -9.76 7.69 -2.18
CA TRP A 149 -10.72 8.73 -2.51
C TRP A 149 -11.77 8.27 -3.53
N GLU A 150 -11.38 7.63 -4.62
CA GLU A 150 -12.31 7.11 -5.64
C GLU A 150 -13.26 6.05 -5.07
N LEU A 151 -12.72 5.12 -4.28
CA LEU A 151 -13.50 4.13 -3.54
C LEU A 151 -14.50 4.82 -2.61
N LYS A 152 -14.04 5.78 -1.80
CA LYS A 152 -14.93 6.56 -0.91
C LYS A 152 -16.05 7.25 -1.68
N MET A 153 -15.72 7.92 -2.78
CA MET A 153 -16.70 8.63 -3.61
C MET A 153 -17.70 7.66 -4.24
N LYS A 154 -17.25 6.48 -4.66
CA LYS A 154 -18.10 5.43 -5.18
C LYS A 154 -19.06 4.92 -4.11
N LEU A 155 -18.57 4.63 -2.90
CA LEU A 155 -19.41 4.22 -1.77
C LEU A 155 -20.46 5.28 -1.42
N LEU A 156 -20.05 6.56 -1.35
CA LEU A 156 -20.97 7.68 -1.11
C LEU A 156 -22.03 7.82 -2.21
N HIS A 157 -21.65 7.61 -3.48
CA HIS A 157 -22.58 7.69 -4.60
C HIS A 157 -23.59 6.54 -4.59
N THR A 158 -23.13 5.32 -4.28
CA THR A 158 -23.97 4.11 -4.28
C THR A 158 -24.92 4.07 -3.09
N PHE A 159 -24.43 4.41 -1.89
CA PHE A 159 -25.18 4.20 -0.64
C PHE A 159 -25.68 5.49 0.00
N GLY A 160 -25.27 6.67 -0.49
CA GLY A 160 -25.65 7.98 0.08
C GLY A 160 -24.82 8.41 1.28
N SER A 161 -24.31 7.45 2.08
CA SER A 161 -23.41 7.70 3.22
C SER A 161 -22.45 6.53 3.45
N LEU A 162 -21.35 6.76 4.18
CA LEU A 162 -20.41 5.69 4.53
C LEU A 162 -20.99 4.76 5.60
N GLU A 163 -21.83 5.28 6.48
CA GLU A 163 -22.54 4.51 7.50
C GLU A 163 -23.52 3.54 6.85
N GLN A 164 -24.23 3.95 5.80
CA GLN A 164 -25.10 3.05 5.03
C GLN A 164 -24.30 2.03 4.21
N ALA A 165 -23.16 2.44 3.64
CA ALA A 165 -22.26 1.51 2.97
C ALA A 165 -21.74 0.44 3.94
N TRP A 166 -21.32 0.86 5.15
CA TRP A 166 -20.86 -0.04 6.21
C TRP A 166 -21.98 -0.96 6.72
N ALA A 167 -23.17 -0.42 7.00
CA ALA A 167 -24.32 -1.21 7.44
C ALA A 167 -24.81 -2.22 6.38
N THR A 168 -24.57 -1.94 5.10
CA THR A 168 -24.86 -2.90 4.02
C THR A 168 -23.80 -3.99 3.95
N ALA A 169 -22.56 -3.66 4.30
CA ALA A 169 -21.42 -4.56 4.22
C ALA A 169 -21.20 -5.41 5.48
N GLU A 170 -21.64 -4.94 6.65
CA GLU A 170 -21.60 -5.70 7.93
C GLU A 170 -22.56 -6.89 7.87
N LEU A 171 -22.09 -7.99 7.29
CA LEU A 171 -22.66 -9.30 7.54
C LEU A 171 -22.27 -9.80 8.93
N HIS A 172 -21.15 -9.33 9.50
CA HIS A 172 -20.60 -9.77 10.80
C HIS A 172 -20.27 -8.57 11.72
N GLU A 173 -20.46 -8.74 13.05
CA GLU A 173 -20.27 -7.68 14.04
C GLU A 173 -18.79 -7.27 14.18
N GLY A 174 -18.45 -6.04 13.80
CA GLY A 174 -17.29 -5.29 14.29
C GLY A 174 -16.08 -5.20 13.37
N GLU A 175 -15.85 -6.19 12.49
CA GLU A 175 -14.77 -6.13 11.49
C GLU A 175 -15.27 -6.73 10.17
N MET A 176 -15.03 -6.02 9.07
CA MET A 176 -15.34 -6.53 7.73
C MET A 176 -14.18 -7.41 7.27
N PRO A 177 -14.35 -8.76 7.19
CA PRO A 177 -13.33 -9.61 6.62
C PRO A 177 -13.08 -9.22 5.16
N TYR A 178 -11.86 -9.43 4.70
CA TYR A 178 -11.47 -9.09 3.34
C TYR A 178 -12.39 -9.69 2.25
N SER A 179 -12.94 -10.88 2.48
CA SER A 179 -13.91 -11.50 1.58
C SER A 179 -15.21 -10.69 1.46
N GLU A 180 -15.71 -10.11 2.55
CA GLU A 180 -16.89 -9.24 2.52
C GLU A 180 -16.58 -7.91 1.84
N PHE A 181 -15.41 -7.34 2.09
CA PHE A 181 -14.95 -6.15 1.37
C PHE A 181 -14.88 -6.39 -0.15
N ALA A 182 -14.35 -7.54 -0.57
CA ALA A 182 -14.28 -7.89 -1.98
C ALA A 182 -15.67 -8.06 -2.61
N LEU A 183 -16.64 -8.63 -1.87
CA LEU A 183 -18.02 -8.72 -2.32
C LEU A 183 -18.66 -7.33 -2.46
N LEU A 184 -18.54 -6.48 -1.44
CA LEU A 184 -19.06 -5.11 -1.47
C LEU A 184 -18.50 -4.31 -2.64
N ALA A 185 -17.20 -4.41 -2.87
CA ALA A 185 -16.56 -3.71 -3.97
C ALA A 185 -17.02 -4.26 -5.34
N GLY A 186 -17.29 -5.56 -5.44
CA GLY A 186 -17.94 -6.17 -6.61
C GLY A 186 -19.36 -5.64 -6.85
N GLU A 187 -20.19 -5.54 -5.81
CA GLU A 187 -21.56 -5.01 -5.90
C GLU A 187 -21.58 -3.53 -6.29
N CYS A 188 -20.62 -2.77 -5.80
CA CYS A 188 -20.45 -1.37 -6.17
C CYS A 188 -20.04 -1.19 -7.63
N GLN A 189 -19.66 -2.24 -8.36
CA GLN A 189 -18.94 -2.12 -9.63
C GLN A 189 -17.73 -1.20 -9.43
N PHE A 190 -16.94 -1.49 -8.39
CA PHE A 190 -15.66 -0.84 -8.19
C PHE A 190 -14.64 -1.48 -9.12
N ASP A 191 -14.09 -0.68 -10.03
CA ASP A 191 -13.27 -1.17 -11.14
C ASP A 191 -11.77 -1.29 -10.78
N GLY A 192 -11.44 -1.30 -9.48
CA GLY A 192 -10.09 -1.49 -8.98
C GLY A 192 -9.77 -2.94 -8.58
N PRO A 193 -8.48 -3.33 -8.49
CA PRO A 193 -8.05 -4.63 -8.04
C PRO A 193 -8.41 -4.73 -6.58
N LEU A 194 -9.22 -5.73 -6.30
CA LEU A 194 -9.64 -6.01 -4.94
C LEU A 194 -8.55 -6.72 -4.17
N LYS A 195 -7.48 -7.25 -4.82
CA LYS A 195 -6.42 -8.03 -4.18
C LYS A 195 -5.82 -7.30 -2.97
N GLN A 196 -5.80 -8.02 -1.86
CA GLN A 196 -5.46 -7.54 -0.52
C GLN A 196 -4.05 -6.93 -0.47
N ILE A 197 -3.95 -5.62 -0.22
CA ILE A 197 -2.70 -4.92 0.10
C ILE A 197 -2.37 -5.03 1.61
N PHE A 198 -3.24 -5.65 2.41
CA PHE A 198 -3.15 -5.68 3.88
C PHE A 198 -2.90 -7.06 4.44
#